data_AF-A0A559KT18-F1
#
_entry.id   AF-A0A559KT18-F1
#
_cell.length_a   1.000
_cell.length_b   1.000
_cell.length_c   1.000
_cell.angle_alpha   90.00
_cell.angle_beta   90.00
_cell.angle_gamma   90.00
#
_symmetry.space_group_name_H-M   'P 1'
#
loop_
_entity.id
_entity.type
_entity.pdbx_description
1 polymer ?
#
loop_
_entity_poly.entity_id
_entity_poly.type
_entity_poly.pdbx_seq_one_letter_code
_entity_poly.pdbx_strand_id
1 'polypeptide(L)'
;METFKSLFAKPDPQAQMRKCNALMRQNIRKIDRDIQTVKQVEYKTKNLILQADKRAQRDPSRAKQAQQEVRDFARELVRARKTSARLITSKAQLNSVQMQVQEAFAVRKIEGSIRASVGIMKDVNSLIRLPELAGTMQELSVELMKAGIIEEMVEDSLPADGDMLMEDEEADGEVDKVLGEILKDRKQPALPVAPVPEPQKPQEEEEEEEDPEAMMDQMRNRLEALRS
;
A
#
# COMPACT_ATOMS: atom_id res chain seq x y z
N MET A 1 -48.61 -11.89 -16.88
CA MET A 1 -48.29 -13.16 -17.59
C MET A 1 -46.79 -13.47 -17.65
N GLU A 2 -45.89 -12.56 -17.26
CA GLU A 2 -44.43 -12.80 -17.33
C GLU A 2 -43.87 -13.66 -16.19
N THR A 3 -44.56 -13.70 -15.05
CA THR A 3 -44.10 -14.37 -13.80
C THR A 3 -44.13 -15.89 -13.84
N PHE A 4 -45.01 -16.50 -14.64
CA PHE A 4 -45.09 -17.97 -14.76
C PHE A 4 -44.14 -18.52 -15.83
N LYS A 5 -43.81 -17.73 -16.87
CA LYS A 5 -42.80 -18.10 -17.87
C LYS A 5 -41.38 -17.99 -17.31
N SER A 6 -41.12 -17.05 -16.39
CA SER A 6 -39.80 -16.86 -15.75
C SER A 6 -39.39 -17.98 -14.78
N LEU A 7 -40.31 -18.87 -14.38
CA LEU A 7 -40.01 -20.02 -13.52
C LEU A 7 -39.52 -21.25 -14.31
N PHE A 8 -39.80 -21.32 -15.61
CA PHE A 8 -39.43 -22.46 -16.48
C PHE A 8 -38.50 -22.06 -17.63
N ALA A 9 -38.30 -20.77 -17.91
CA ALA A 9 -37.37 -20.27 -18.91
C ALA A 9 -36.11 -19.69 -18.26
N LYS A 10 -34.94 -19.93 -18.88
CA LYS A 10 -33.68 -19.29 -18.47
C LYS A 10 -33.89 -17.76 -18.39
N PRO A 11 -33.31 -17.07 -17.39
CA PRO A 11 -33.53 -15.64 -17.21
C PRO A 11 -33.15 -14.88 -18.49
N ASP A 12 -33.90 -13.81 -18.80
CA ASP A 12 -33.62 -12.98 -19.98
C ASP A 12 -32.16 -12.50 -19.94
N PRO A 13 -31.33 -12.83 -20.95
CA PRO A 13 -29.91 -12.45 -20.98
C PRO A 13 -29.71 -10.95 -20.88
N GLN A 14 -30.64 -10.16 -21.42
CA GLN A 14 -30.55 -8.71 -21.36
C GLN A 14 -30.84 -8.19 -19.94
N ALA A 15 -31.80 -8.77 -19.23
CA ALA A 15 -32.05 -8.50 -17.82
C ALA A 15 -30.85 -8.90 -16.93
N GLN A 16 -30.23 -10.07 -17.17
CA GLN A 16 -29.02 -10.51 -16.46
C GLN A 16 -27.87 -9.52 -16.66
N MET A 17 -27.59 -9.13 -17.91
CA MET A 17 -26.55 -8.15 -18.23
C MET A 17 -26.79 -6.81 -17.52
N ARG A 18 -28.03 -6.33 -17.47
CA ARG A 18 -28.38 -5.10 -16.76
C ARG A 18 -28.14 -5.23 -15.25
N LYS A 19 -28.52 -6.37 -14.66
CA LYS A 19 -28.32 -6.66 -13.24
C LYS A 19 -26.83 -6.72 -12.87
N CYS A 20 -26.02 -7.49 -13.61
CA CYS A 20 -24.58 -7.56 -13.37
C CYS A 20 -23.92 -6.18 -13.50
N ASN A 21 -24.26 -5.41 -14.54
CA ASN A 21 -23.73 -4.05 -14.70
C ASN A 21 -24.17 -3.09 -13.58
N ALA A 22 -25.40 -3.21 -13.09
CA ALA A 22 -25.87 -2.39 -11.96
C ALA A 22 -25.09 -2.71 -10.67
N LEU A 23 -24.90 -4.00 -10.36
CA LEU A 23 -24.10 -4.45 -9.22
C LEU A 23 -22.65 -3.97 -9.32
N MET A 24 -21.99 -4.16 -10.47
CA MET A 24 -20.62 -3.69 -10.66
C MET A 24 -20.52 -2.17 -10.49
N ARG A 25 -21.38 -1.38 -11.13
CA ARG A 25 -21.39 0.09 -11.00
C ARG A 25 -21.63 0.57 -9.57
N GLN A 26 -22.51 -0.09 -8.82
CA GLN A 26 -22.74 0.22 -7.42
C GLN A 26 -21.47 0.02 -6.58
N ASN A 27 -20.77 -1.09 -6.80
CA ASN A 27 -19.52 -1.40 -6.11
C ASN A 27 -18.39 -0.45 -6.49
N ILE A 28 -18.22 -0.09 -7.77
CA ILE A 28 -17.23 0.94 -8.18
C ILE A 28 -17.45 2.23 -7.40
N ARG A 29 -18.69 2.72 -7.34
CA ARG A 29 -19.03 3.95 -6.62
C ARG A 29 -18.86 3.83 -5.11
N LYS A 30 -19.01 2.64 -4.53
CA LYS A 30 -18.72 2.39 -3.12
C LYS A 30 -17.22 2.51 -2.88
N ILE A 31 -16.42 1.78 -3.64
CA ILE A 31 -14.95 1.82 -3.56
C ILE A 31 -14.42 3.24 -3.77
N ASP A 32 -14.97 4.01 -4.72
CA ASP A 32 -14.56 5.40 -4.95
C ASP A 32 -14.80 6.30 -3.74
N ARG A 33 -15.93 6.13 -3.05
CA ARG A 33 -16.23 6.87 -1.81
C ARG A 33 -15.30 6.44 -0.67
N ASP A 34 -15.04 5.15 -0.55
CA ASP A 34 -14.16 4.60 0.48
C ASP A 34 -12.71 5.09 0.27
N ILE A 35 -12.20 5.08 -0.98
CA ILE A 35 -10.89 5.66 -1.34
C ILE A 35 -10.82 7.13 -0.95
N GLN A 36 -11.85 7.93 -1.26
CA GLN A 36 -11.87 9.35 -0.88
C GLN A 36 -11.86 9.53 0.64
N THR A 37 -12.59 8.69 1.36
CA THR A 37 -12.67 8.71 2.83
C THR A 37 -11.31 8.38 3.45
N VAL A 38 -10.66 7.31 2.99
CA VAL A 38 -9.33 6.90 3.46
C VAL A 38 -8.28 7.98 3.15
N LYS A 39 -8.31 8.60 1.96
CA LYS A 39 -7.41 9.73 1.63
C LYS A 39 -7.57 10.92 2.56
N GLN A 40 -8.80 11.23 2.99
CA GLN A 40 -9.03 12.29 3.98
C GLN A 40 -8.47 11.91 5.35
N VAL A 41 -8.59 10.64 5.75
CA VAL A 41 -7.97 10.12 6.98
C VAL A 41 -6.45 10.23 6.88
N GLU A 42 -5.83 9.78 5.81
CA GLU A 42 -4.37 9.90 5.58
C GLU A 42 -3.88 11.35 5.74
N TYR A 43 -4.58 12.32 5.12
CA TYR A 43 -4.24 13.73 5.22
C TYR A 43 -4.35 14.26 6.66
N LYS A 44 -5.42 13.90 7.38
CA LYS A 44 -5.62 14.29 8.78
C LYS A 44 -4.54 13.67 9.67
N THR A 45 -4.23 12.39 9.49
CA THR A 45 -3.20 11.68 10.27
C THR A 45 -1.81 12.27 10.01
N LYS A 46 -1.46 12.62 8.76
CA LYS A 46 -0.22 13.36 8.45
C LYS A 46 -0.13 14.67 9.24
N ASN A 47 -1.22 15.42 9.33
CA ASN A 47 -1.24 16.68 10.09
C ASN A 47 -1.13 16.45 11.61
N LEU A 48 -1.73 15.38 12.15
CA LEU A 48 -1.60 15.02 13.56
C LEU A 48 -0.15 14.67 13.93
N ILE A 49 0.55 13.92 13.07
CA ILE A 49 1.99 13.63 13.23
C ILE A 49 2.80 14.94 13.34
N LEU A 50 2.57 15.89 12.43
CA LEU A 50 3.26 17.18 12.43
C LEU A 50 2.96 18.03 13.69
N GLN A 51 1.72 17.97 14.19
CA GLN A 51 1.32 18.70 15.39
C GLN A 51 1.91 18.09 16.67
N ALA A 52 1.94 16.76 16.76
CA ALA A 52 2.54 16.03 17.87
C ALA A 52 4.06 16.26 17.93
N ASP A 53 4.76 16.22 16.78
CA ASP A 53 6.19 16.55 16.70
C ASP A 53 6.50 18.00 17.13
N LYS A 54 5.67 18.97 16.70
CA LYS A 54 5.77 20.37 17.19
C LYS A 54 5.58 20.49 18.69
N ARG A 55 4.66 19.72 19.27
CA ARG A 55 4.41 19.71 20.72
C ARG A 55 5.61 19.14 21.48
N ALA A 56 6.21 18.05 20.97
CA ALA A 56 7.41 17.45 21.54
C ALA A 56 8.60 18.43 21.58
N GLN A 57 8.73 19.28 20.55
CA GLN A 57 9.80 20.29 20.47
C GLN A 57 9.58 21.48 21.43
N ARG A 58 8.33 21.85 21.73
CA ARG A 58 8.01 23.02 22.57
C ARG A 58 8.00 22.73 24.06
N ASP A 59 7.59 21.52 24.46
CA ASP A 59 7.46 21.14 25.87
C ASP A 59 8.31 19.88 26.16
N PRO A 60 9.55 20.07 26.66
CA PRO A 60 10.44 18.96 26.99
C PRO A 60 9.88 18.01 28.05
N SER A 61 8.99 18.50 28.94
CA SER A 61 8.40 17.68 30.00
C SER A 61 7.44 16.63 29.46
N ARG A 62 6.78 16.91 28.33
CA ARG A 62 5.84 16.01 27.63
C ARG A 62 6.44 15.34 26.40
N ALA A 63 7.74 15.56 26.12
CA ALA A 63 8.38 15.08 24.90
C ALA A 63 8.25 13.56 24.72
N LYS A 64 8.42 12.76 25.78
CA LYS A 64 8.27 11.30 25.71
C LYS A 64 6.88 10.86 25.27
N GLN A 65 5.83 11.48 25.81
CA GLN A 65 4.44 11.19 25.46
C GLN A 65 4.15 11.62 24.02
N ALA A 66 4.57 12.83 23.63
CA ALA A 66 4.38 13.32 22.27
C ALA A 66 5.12 12.47 21.22
N GLN A 67 6.30 11.92 21.54
CA GLN A 67 7.02 11.00 20.66
C GLN A 67 6.31 9.64 20.51
N GLN A 68 5.63 9.15 21.56
CA GLN A 68 4.77 7.97 21.46
C GLN A 68 3.55 8.24 20.56
N GLU A 69 2.86 9.37 20.76
CA GLU A 69 1.75 9.81 19.90
C GLU A 69 2.17 9.87 18.41
N VAL A 70 3.36 10.43 18.13
CA VAL A 70 3.92 10.48 16.77
C VAL A 70 4.06 9.09 16.15
N ARG A 71 4.58 8.11 16.90
CA ARG A 71 4.74 6.73 16.44
C ARG A 71 3.40 6.03 16.21
N ASP A 72 2.45 6.22 17.11
CA ASP A 72 1.12 5.62 16.99
C ASP A 72 0.35 6.18 15.78
N PHE A 73 0.41 7.50 15.55
CA PHE A 73 -0.16 8.09 14.34
C PHE A 73 0.55 7.63 13.06
N ALA A 74 1.85 7.37 13.12
CA ALA A 74 2.57 6.86 11.96
C ALA A 74 2.18 5.41 11.64
N ARG A 75 1.97 4.54 12.63
CA ARG A 75 1.41 3.20 12.43
C ARG A 75 0.03 3.27 11.76
N GLU A 76 -0.84 4.14 12.26
CA GLU A 76 -2.17 4.33 11.67
C GLU A 76 -2.10 4.86 10.23
N LEU A 77 -1.13 5.74 9.93
CA LEU A 77 -0.92 6.23 8.56
C LEU A 77 -0.46 5.11 7.62
N VAL A 78 0.40 4.19 8.07
CA VAL A 78 0.81 3.01 7.30
C VAL A 78 -0.41 2.13 6.99
N ARG A 79 -1.27 1.86 8.00
CA ARG A 79 -2.52 1.10 7.82
C ARG A 79 -3.47 1.76 6.83
N ALA A 80 -3.63 3.08 6.92
CA ALA A 80 -4.45 3.84 5.98
C ALA A 80 -3.91 3.73 4.54
N ARG A 81 -2.60 3.89 4.34
CA ARG A 81 -1.94 3.71 3.03
C ARG A 81 -2.13 2.29 2.47
N LYS A 82 -1.95 1.25 3.30
CA LYS A 82 -2.17 -0.16 2.90
C LYS A 82 -3.64 -0.38 2.48
N THR A 83 -4.57 0.17 3.24
CA THR A 83 -6.01 0.10 2.92
C THR A 83 -6.34 0.83 1.61
N SER A 84 -5.79 2.02 1.40
CA SER A 84 -5.93 2.80 0.17
C SER A 84 -5.40 2.04 -1.05
N ALA A 85 -4.21 1.45 -0.94
CA ALA A 85 -3.63 0.61 -1.99
C ALA A 85 -4.51 -0.60 -2.31
N ARG A 86 -5.00 -1.31 -1.29
CA ARG A 86 -5.92 -2.45 -1.45
C ARG A 86 -7.18 -2.02 -2.19
N LEU A 87 -7.83 -0.93 -1.79
CA LEU A 87 -9.05 -0.43 -2.44
C LEU A 87 -8.81 -0.02 -3.90
N ILE A 88 -7.66 0.59 -4.21
CA ILE A 88 -7.28 0.97 -5.59
C ILE A 88 -7.10 -0.29 -6.46
N THR A 89 -6.38 -1.30 -5.96
CA THR A 89 -6.22 -2.59 -6.66
C THR A 89 -7.56 -3.27 -6.89
N SER A 90 -8.43 -3.25 -5.87
CA SER A 90 -9.78 -3.82 -5.95
C SER A 90 -10.64 -3.11 -7.00
N LYS A 91 -10.54 -1.78 -7.10
CA LYS A 91 -11.20 -1.02 -8.16
C LYS A 91 -10.71 -1.44 -9.54
N ALA A 92 -9.40 -1.64 -9.71
CA ALA A 92 -8.82 -2.08 -10.99
C ALA A 92 -9.32 -3.48 -11.37
N GLN A 93 -9.32 -4.43 -10.44
CA GLN A 93 -9.87 -5.78 -10.64
C GLN A 93 -11.35 -5.72 -11.04
N LEU A 94 -12.15 -4.90 -10.36
CA LEU A 94 -13.57 -4.81 -10.65
C LEU A 94 -13.86 -4.15 -12.01
N ASN A 95 -13.05 -3.18 -12.44
CA ASN A 95 -13.12 -2.63 -13.79
C ASN A 95 -12.74 -3.68 -14.86
N SER A 96 -11.72 -4.52 -14.59
CA SER A 96 -11.35 -5.64 -15.45
C SER A 96 -12.52 -6.61 -15.62
N VAL A 97 -13.12 -7.05 -14.50
CA VAL A 97 -14.32 -7.89 -14.51
C VAL A 97 -15.45 -7.24 -15.30
N GLN A 98 -15.69 -5.93 -15.12
CA GLN A 98 -16.73 -5.22 -15.87
C GLN A 98 -16.50 -5.28 -17.38
N MET A 99 -15.28 -5.09 -17.84
CA MET A 99 -14.95 -5.17 -19.26
C MET A 99 -15.13 -6.59 -19.81
N GLN A 100 -14.59 -7.59 -19.11
CA GLN A 100 -14.67 -9.00 -19.53
C GLN A 100 -16.12 -9.50 -19.54
N VAL A 101 -16.95 -9.09 -18.57
CA VAL A 101 -18.38 -9.43 -18.54
C VAL A 101 -19.12 -8.77 -19.70
N GLN A 102 -18.83 -7.49 -20.02
CA GLN A 102 -19.43 -6.82 -21.19
C GLN A 102 -19.05 -7.52 -22.50
N GLU A 103 -17.79 -7.92 -22.63
CA GLU A 103 -17.31 -8.71 -23.76
C GLU A 103 -18.07 -10.05 -23.86
N ALA A 104 -18.19 -10.81 -22.77
CA ALA A 104 -18.90 -12.08 -22.76
C ALA A 104 -20.37 -11.95 -23.20
N PHE A 105 -21.07 -10.90 -22.76
CA PHE A 105 -22.44 -10.62 -23.22
C PHE A 105 -22.50 -10.15 -24.68
N ALA A 106 -21.50 -9.42 -25.17
CA ALA A 106 -21.41 -9.02 -26.57
C ALA A 106 -21.17 -10.22 -27.50
N VAL A 107 -20.23 -11.10 -27.12
CA VAL A 107 -19.96 -12.36 -27.83
C VAL A 107 -21.22 -13.22 -27.90
N ARG A 108 -21.98 -13.36 -26.80
CA ARG A 108 -23.28 -14.05 -26.81
C ARG A 108 -24.25 -13.49 -27.84
N LYS A 109 -24.29 -12.17 -27.99
CA LYS A 109 -25.22 -11.52 -28.93
C LYS A 109 -24.85 -11.82 -30.38
N ILE A 110 -23.56 -12.01 -30.67
CA ILE A 110 -23.03 -12.26 -32.02
C ILE A 110 -23.06 -13.77 -32.33
N GLU A 111 -22.47 -14.58 -31.46
CA GLU A 111 -22.25 -16.01 -31.67
C GLU A 111 -23.41 -16.88 -31.15
N GLY A 112 -24.29 -16.33 -30.31
CA GLY A 112 -25.39 -17.07 -29.66
C GLY A 112 -24.97 -17.85 -28.41
N SER A 113 -23.68 -18.11 -28.22
CA SER A 113 -23.10 -18.79 -27.06
C SER A 113 -22.26 -17.86 -26.18
N ILE A 114 -22.27 -18.10 -24.86
CA ILE A 114 -21.29 -17.51 -23.93
C ILE A 114 -20.12 -18.49 -23.79
N ARG A 115 -18.90 -17.99 -23.84
CA ARG A 115 -17.72 -18.71 -23.33
C ARG A 115 -17.58 -18.45 -21.84
N ALA A 116 -17.43 -19.52 -21.07
CA ALA A 116 -17.03 -19.40 -19.68
C ALA A 116 -15.60 -18.84 -19.60
N SER A 117 -15.35 -17.97 -18.62
CA SER A 117 -14.04 -17.36 -18.39
C SER A 117 -13.54 -17.66 -16.98
N VAL A 118 -12.46 -18.43 -16.92
CA VAL A 118 -11.70 -18.70 -15.69
C VAL A 118 -11.06 -17.41 -15.15
N GLY A 119 -10.71 -16.46 -16.03
CA GLY A 119 -10.14 -15.17 -15.65
C GLY A 119 -11.14 -14.32 -14.85
N ILE A 120 -12.38 -14.18 -15.36
CA ILE A 120 -13.47 -13.47 -14.66
C ILE A 120 -13.69 -14.13 -13.29
N MET A 121 -13.69 -15.45 -13.25
CA MET A 121 -13.91 -16.21 -12.03
C MET A 121 -12.84 -15.93 -10.96
N LYS A 122 -11.56 -15.92 -11.34
CA LYS A 122 -10.45 -15.62 -10.42
C LYS A 122 -10.56 -14.21 -9.86
N ASP A 123 -10.81 -13.22 -10.71
CA ASP A 123 -10.94 -11.82 -10.31
C ASP A 123 -12.17 -11.60 -9.40
N VAL A 124 -13.29 -12.26 -9.68
CA VAL A 124 -14.48 -12.21 -8.81
C VAL A 124 -14.19 -12.85 -7.45
N ASN A 125 -13.47 -13.98 -7.41
CA ASN A 125 -13.11 -14.63 -6.15
C ASN A 125 -12.16 -13.76 -5.30
N SER A 126 -11.17 -13.10 -5.91
CA SER A 126 -10.32 -12.16 -5.16
C SER A 126 -11.12 -10.99 -4.57
N LEU A 127 -12.13 -10.52 -5.28
CA LEU A 127 -13.01 -9.44 -4.82
C LEU A 127 -13.99 -9.89 -3.71
N ILE A 128 -14.41 -11.15 -3.68
CA ILE A 128 -15.25 -11.71 -2.60
C ILE A 128 -14.51 -11.72 -1.26
N ARG A 129 -13.19 -11.92 -1.28
CA ARG A 129 -12.35 -11.93 -0.06
C ARG A 129 -12.24 -10.56 0.61
N LEU A 130 -12.68 -9.49 -0.05
CA LEU A 130 -12.68 -8.15 0.52
C LEU A 130 -13.96 -7.96 1.33
N PRO A 131 -13.89 -7.74 2.65
CA PRO A 131 -15.06 -7.65 3.51
C PRO A 131 -16.01 -6.51 3.09
N GLU A 132 -15.48 -5.45 2.48
CA GLU A 132 -16.27 -4.32 1.99
C GLU A 132 -17.14 -4.69 0.76
N LEU A 133 -16.78 -5.75 0.03
CA LEU A 133 -17.43 -6.15 -1.24
C LEU A 133 -18.02 -7.57 -1.21
N ALA A 134 -17.72 -8.37 -0.18
CA ALA A 134 -18.05 -9.78 -0.10
C ALA A 134 -19.52 -10.10 -0.49
N GLY A 135 -20.48 -9.42 0.15
CA GLY A 135 -21.90 -9.69 -0.10
C GLY A 135 -22.34 -9.41 -1.53
N THR A 136 -21.98 -8.24 -2.08
CA THR A 136 -22.40 -7.85 -3.44
C THR A 136 -21.62 -8.58 -4.53
N MET A 137 -20.37 -8.97 -4.27
CA MET A 137 -19.56 -9.80 -5.19
C MET A 137 -20.03 -11.25 -5.20
N GLN A 138 -20.50 -11.78 -4.07
CA GLN A 138 -21.13 -13.09 -4.02
C GLN A 138 -22.44 -13.10 -4.83
N GLU A 139 -23.26 -12.06 -4.70
CA GLU A 139 -24.44 -11.88 -5.55
C GLU A 139 -24.08 -11.81 -7.04
N LEU A 140 -23.04 -11.03 -7.38
CA LEU A 140 -22.55 -10.94 -8.76
C LEU A 140 -22.07 -12.29 -9.28
N SER A 141 -21.32 -13.05 -8.48
CA SER A 141 -20.84 -14.39 -8.82
C SER A 141 -21.99 -15.33 -9.16
N VAL A 142 -23.04 -15.36 -8.32
CA VAL A 142 -24.24 -16.17 -8.58
C VAL A 142 -24.94 -15.77 -9.88
N GLU A 143 -25.04 -14.47 -10.18
CA GLU A 143 -25.64 -14.01 -11.44
C GLU A 143 -24.78 -14.34 -12.67
N LEU A 144 -23.45 -14.25 -12.57
CA LEU A 144 -22.53 -14.64 -13.63
C LEU A 144 -22.56 -16.16 -13.88
N MET A 145 -22.73 -16.97 -12.82
CA MET A 145 -22.88 -18.41 -12.92
C MET A 145 -24.19 -18.78 -13.61
N LYS A 146 -25.31 -18.15 -13.23
CA LYS A 146 -26.60 -18.31 -13.92
C LYS A 146 -26.57 -17.84 -15.38
N ALA A 147 -25.71 -16.87 -15.70
CA ALA A 147 -25.50 -16.42 -17.07
C ALA A 147 -24.63 -17.39 -17.88
N GLY A 148 -23.93 -18.34 -17.24
CA GLY A 148 -22.96 -19.24 -17.87
C GLY A 148 -21.63 -18.57 -18.21
N ILE A 149 -21.33 -17.42 -17.60
CA ILE A 149 -20.06 -16.68 -17.80
C ILE A 149 -18.96 -17.27 -16.93
N ILE A 150 -19.31 -17.77 -15.74
CA ILE A 150 -18.41 -18.52 -14.87
C ILE A 150 -18.98 -19.91 -14.65
N GLU A 151 -18.11 -20.90 -14.50
CA GLU A 151 -18.49 -22.28 -14.23
C GLU A 151 -18.76 -22.49 -12.74
N GLU A 152 -19.68 -23.39 -12.44
CA GLU A 152 -19.94 -23.87 -11.08
C GLU A 152 -18.80 -24.81 -10.68
N MET A 153 -17.71 -24.26 -10.15
CA MET A 153 -16.71 -25.09 -9.51
C MET A 153 -17.28 -25.61 -8.20
N VAL A 154 -17.47 -26.94 -8.14
CA VAL A 154 -17.48 -27.65 -6.87
C VAL A 154 -16.18 -27.29 -6.16
N GLU A 155 -16.27 -27.04 -4.87
CA GLU A 155 -15.24 -26.52 -3.97
C GLU A 155 -14.06 -27.50 -3.79
N ASP A 156 -13.47 -27.99 -4.89
CA ASP A 156 -12.24 -28.77 -4.89
C ASP A 156 -11.08 -27.79 -4.73
N SER A 157 -10.82 -27.47 -3.46
CA SER A 157 -9.51 -27.05 -2.96
C SER A 157 -8.72 -26.18 -3.93
N LEU A 158 -9.21 -24.97 -4.22
CA LEU A 158 -8.29 -23.93 -4.66
C LEU A 158 -7.29 -23.79 -3.51
N PRO A 159 -5.97 -23.85 -3.78
CA PRO A 159 -5.00 -23.48 -2.77
C PRO A 159 -5.46 -22.12 -2.26
N ALA A 160 -5.63 -22.02 -0.94
CA ALA A 160 -5.54 -20.72 -0.34
C ALA A 160 -4.15 -20.22 -0.76
N ASP A 161 -4.08 -19.42 -1.82
CA ASP A 161 -3.02 -18.45 -2.02
C ASP A 161 -3.12 -17.48 -0.82
N GLY A 162 -2.93 -17.96 0.41
CA GLY A 162 -1.63 -18.05 1.06
C GLY A 162 -0.93 -16.73 1.32
N ASP A 163 -1.42 -15.63 0.74
CA ASP A 163 -0.66 -14.40 0.76
C ASP A 163 -1.60 -13.21 0.55
N MET A 164 -1.97 -12.55 1.65
CA MET A 164 -2.44 -11.14 1.75
C MET A 164 -3.20 -10.86 3.07
N LEU A 165 -3.41 -11.85 3.93
CA LEU A 165 -4.05 -11.69 5.25
C LEU A 165 -3.11 -12.01 6.42
N MET A 166 -1.80 -12.05 6.18
CA MET A 166 -0.86 -11.88 7.28
C MET A 166 -0.96 -10.42 7.70
N GLU A 167 -1.55 -10.24 8.88
CA GLU A 167 -1.36 -9.09 9.74
C GLU A 167 0.16 -8.95 9.94
N ASP A 168 0.83 -8.37 8.95
CA ASP A 168 2.23 -7.99 9.06
C ASP A 168 2.26 -6.99 10.20
N GLU A 169 2.68 -7.49 11.36
CA GLU A 169 3.15 -6.72 12.49
C GLU A 169 3.93 -5.55 11.89
N GLU A 170 3.36 -4.33 11.96
CA GLU A 170 3.87 -3.21 11.18
C GLU A 170 5.35 -3.09 11.46
N ALA A 171 6.19 -3.46 10.49
CA ALA A 171 7.62 -3.50 10.73
C ALA A 171 8.00 -2.10 11.20
N ASP A 172 8.57 -1.96 12.39
CA ASP A 172 8.90 -0.64 12.96
C ASP A 172 9.76 0.17 11.98
N GLY A 173 10.49 -0.49 11.07
CA GLY A 173 11.18 0.12 9.93
C GLY A 173 10.28 0.81 8.88
N GLU A 174 9.07 0.33 8.59
CA GLU A 174 8.09 1.04 7.75
C GLU A 174 7.61 2.32 8.43
N VAL A 175 7.35 2.25 9.74
CA VAL A 175 6.94 3.40 10.56
C VAL A 175 8.03 4.47 10.58
N ASP A 176 9.28 4.07 10.82
CA ASP A 176 10.43 4.97 10.84
C ASP A 176 10.69 5.62 9.46
N LYS A 177 10.48 4.88 8.35
CA LYS A 177 10.55 5.44 7.00
C LYS A 177 9.50 6.53 6.79
N VAL A 178 8.24 6.27 7.15
CA VAL A 178 7.14 7.21 6.99
C VAL A 178 7.33 8.46 7.86
N LEU A 179 7.80 8.28 9.10
CA LEU A 179 8.19 9.40 9.97
C LEU A 179 9.33 10.21 9.36
N GLY A 180 10.33 9.53 8.81
CA GLY A 180 11.43 10.16 8.08
C GLY A 180 10.93 11.01 6.92
N GLU A 181 10.04 10.51 6.08
CA GLU A 181 9.44 11.26 4.96
C GLU A 181 8.70 12.52 5.46
N ILE A 182 7.78 12.36 6.41
CA ILE A 182 6.89 13.44 6.86
C ILE A 182 7.63 14.53 7.61
N LEU A 183 8.61 14.16 8.44
CA LEU A 183 9.36 15.10 9.27
C LEU A 183 10.54 15.73 8.51
N LYS A 184 11.08 15.08 7.47
CA LYS A 184 12.08 15.69 6.57
C LYS A 184 11.47 16.78 5.69
N ASP A 185 10.23 16.61 5.21
CA ASP A 185 9.48 17.65 4.48
C ASP A 185 9.39 18.98 5.26
N ARG A 186 9.56 18.95 6.59
CA ARG A 186 9.58 20.14 7.45
C ARG A 186 10.97 20.79 7.58
N LYS A 187 12.06 20.07 7.30
CA LYS A 187 13.44 20.54 7.53
C LYS A 187 14.04 21.34 6.35
N GLN A 188 13.33 21.53 5.24
CA GLN A 188 13.72 22.45 4.16
C GLN A 188 12.48 23.23 3.66
N PRO A 189 12.54 24.56 3.44
CA PRO A 189 13.72 25.36 3.09
C PRO A 189 14.05 26.42 4.15
N ALA A 190 15.09 26.18 4.95
CA ALA A 190 15.96 27.30 5.29
C ALA A 190 16.87 27.45 4.07
N LEU A 191 16.69 28.55 3.33
CA LEU A 191 17.66 28.97 2.31
C LEU A 191 19.06 28.87 2.92
N PRO A 192 20.04 28.25 2.25
CA PRO A 192 21.40 28.28 2.75
C PRO A 192 21.83 29.75 2.81
N VAL A 193 21.95 30.28 4.03
CA VAL A 193 22.74 31.49 4.25
C VAL A 193 24.14 31.11 3.78
N ALA A 194 24.55 31.70 2.65
CA ALA A 194 25.88 31.52 2.11
C ALA A 194 26.88 31.81 3.24
N PRO A 195 27.73 30.84 3.63
CA PRO A 195 28.82 31.13 4.55
C PRO A 195 29.81 32.02 3.81
N VAL A 196 29.96 33.26 4.28
CA VAL A 196 31.11 34.11 3.95
C VAL A 196 32.38 33.31 4.31
N PRO A 197 33.34 33.16 3.40
CA PRO A 197 34.56 32.41 3.69
C PRO A 197 35.48 33.27 4.55
N GLU A 198 35.72 32.86 5.79
CA GLU A 198 36.80 33.36 6.64
C GLU A 198 37.67 32.20 7.15
N PRO A 199 38.95 32.46 7.44
CA PRO A 199 40.07 31.63 6.99
C PRO A 199 40.34 30.39 7.85
N GLN A 200 40.86 29.37 7.17
CA GLN A 200 41.26 28.06 7.70
C GLN A 200 42.17 28.19 8.92
N LYS A 201 41.77 27.56 10.03
CA LYS A 201 42.67 27.13 11.10
C LYS A 201 42.98 25.64 10.95
N PRO A 202 44.23 25.20 11.14
CA PRO A 202 44.68 23.83 10.88
C PRO A 202 44.01 22.78 11.78
N GLN A 203 43.85 21.58 11.23
CA GLN A 203 43.35 20.38 11.88
C GLN A 203 44.30 19.93 13.02
N GLU A 204 43.72 19.59 14.17
CA GLU A 204 44.36 18.75 15.20
C GLU A 204 44.51 17.33 14.63
N GLU A 205 45.75 16.89 14.45
CA GLU A 205 46.13 15.47 14.39
C GLU A 205 46.28 14.97 15.83
N GLU A 206 45.77 13.77 16.09
CA GLU A 206 45.93 13.05 17.36
C GLU A 206 47.43 12.84 17.63
N GLU A 207 47.95 13.50 18.68
CA GLU A 207 49.26 13.17 19.26
C GLU A 207 49.15 11.82 19.99
N GLU A 208 49.60 10.74 19.35
CA GLU A 208 50.25 9.66 20.08
C GLU A 208 51.57 10.24 20.61
N GLU A 209 51.65 10.48 21.92
CA GLU A 209 52.90 10.77 22.64
C GLU A 209 53.83 9.54 22.55
N GLU A 210 54.45 9.32 21.39
CA GLU A 210 55.63 8.48 21.30
C GLU A 210 56.85 9.27 21.79
N ASP A 211 57.37 8.81 22.93
CA ASP A 211 58.54 9.33 23.64
C ASP A 211 59.70 9.66 22.68
N PRO A 212 60.20 10.92 22.63
CA PRO A 212 61.22 11.37 21.67
C PRO A 212 62.53 10.56 21.72
N GLU A 213 62.78 9.86 22.83
CA GLU A 213 63.93 8.97 22.99
C GLU A 213 63.81 7.70 22.13
N ALA A 214 62.61 7.13 21.99
CA ALA A 214 62.36 5.93 21.18
C ALA A 214 62.49 6.21 19.67
N MET A 215 62.06 7.40 19.23
CA MET A 215 62.18 7.83 17.83
C MET A 215 63.65 8.04 17.43
N MET A 216 64.47 8.58 18.34
CA MET A 216 65.91 8.80 18.10
C MET A 216 66.70 7.49 18.04
N ASP A 217 66.35 6.49 18.86
CA ASP A 217 66.99 5.17 18.82
C ASP A 217 66.64 4.39 17.53
N GLN A 218 65.41 4.51 17.03
CA GLN A 218 65.05 3.95 15.72
C GLN A 218 65.87 4.59 14.59
N MET A 219 66.13 5.89 14.65
CA MET A 219 66.96 6.57 13.65
C MET A 219 68.43 6.13 13.73
N ARG A 220 68.97 5.93 14.94
CA ARG A 220 70.34 5.42 15.14
C ARG A 220 70.53 4.01 14.60
N ASN A 221 69.58 3.11 14.88
CA ASN A 221 69.62 1.73 14.39
C ASN A 221 69.53 1.66 12.85
N ARG A 222 68.72 2.54 12.22
CA ARG A 222 68.65 2.64 10.76
C ARG A 222 69.95 3.14 10.13
N LEU A 223 70.65 4.07 10.79
CA LEU A 223 71.93 4.60 10.31
C LEU A 223 73.06 3.58 10.49
N GLU A 224 73.05 2.77 11.54
CA GLU A 224 74.02 1.69 11.74
C GLU A 224 73.85 0.55 10.74
N ALA A 225 72.61 0.20 10.38
CA ALA A 225 72.32 -0.80 9.35
C ALA A 225 72.81 -0.40 7.94
N LEU A 226 73.03 0.90 7.69
CA LEU A 226 73.62 1.41 6.44
C LEU A 226 75.16 1.48 6.48
N ARG A 227 75.76 1.16 7.63
CA ARG A 227 77.21 1.19 7.85
C ARG A 227 77.85 -0.21 7.83
N SER A 228 77.07 -1.27 7.64
CA SER A 228 77.55 -2.65 7.42
C SER A 228 77.51 -3.04 5.94
#